data_AF-A0A3M1HWQ6-F1
#
_entry.id   AF-A0A3M1HWQ6-F1
#
_cell.length_a   1.000
_cell.length_b   1.000
_cell.length_c   1.000
_cell.angle_alpha   90.00
_cell.angle_beta   90.00
_cell.angle_gamma   90.00
#
_symmetry.space_group_name_H-M   'P 1'
#
loop_
_entity.id
_entity.type
_entity.pdbx_description
1 polymer ?
#
loop_
_entity_poly.entity_id
_entity_poly.type
_entity_poly.pdbx_seq_one_letter_code
_entity_poly.pdbx_strand_id
1 'polypeptide(L)'
;MEEGAMAQREHLLRMAALCEEMAALLRAWAAEDAVGVETGPAHAEEGGEAARAEAGECKDGEGARPPVLALLEAKKVTVKSVRALSEEEQGLRMLARMIGERFHHVRPLIDKIKKAQSSRKSVILDLASASPEAIASITQVATMANMAGLLPNYRYRRSPIRRLSAGAPVSPLAINFFTGQWLELYALHVLEEVADRLGMDVQPVCGA
;
A
#
# COMPACT_ATOMS: atom_id res chain seq x y z
N MET A 1 3.39 -14.99 -27.55
CA MET A 1 4.16 -14.45 -26.41
C MET A 1 4.28 -12.93 -26.42
N GLU A 2 3.96 -12.22 -27.52
CA GLU A 2 4.11 -10.76 -27.60
C GLU A 2 2.92 -9.98 -27.03
N GLU A 3 1.72 -10.58 -26.98
CA GLU A 3 0.48 -9.90 -26.55
C GLU A 3 0.49 -9.53 -25.05
N GLY A 4 1.01 -10.40 -24.18
CA GLY A 4 1.10 -10.12 -22.74
C GLY A 4 2.09 -9.01 -22.40
N ALA A 5 3.19 -8.92 -23.15
CA ALA A 5 4.17 -7.84 -22.98
C ALA A 5 3.61 -6.49 -23.45
N MET A 6 2.77 -6.49 -24.48
CA MET A 6 2.10 -5.28 -24.98
C MET A 6 1.04 -4.77 -23.98
N ALA A 7 0.22 -5.66 -23.41
CA ALA A 7 -0.77 -5.31 -22.39
C ALA A 7 -0.13 -4.77 -21.10
N GLN A 8 1.00 -5.36 -20.67
CA GLN A 8 1.75 -4.88 -19.52
C GLN A 8 2.41 -3.52 -19.78
N ARG A 9 2.92 -3.29 -21.00
CA ARG A 9 3.43 -1.98 -21.42
C ARG A 9 2.34 -0.93 -21.46
N GLU A 10 1.15 -1.26 -21.96
CA GLU A 10 0.01 -0.33 -21.98
C GLU A 10 -0.47 0.02 -20.56
N HIS A 11 -0.52 -0.97 -19.67
CA HIS A 11 -0.85 -0.75 -18.26
C HIS A 11 0.16 0.19 -17.57
N LEU A 12 1.46 -0.02 -17.80
CA LEU A 12 2.51 0.84 -17.25
C LEU A 12 2.45 2.27 -17.80
N LEU A 13 2.16 2.44 -19.09
CA LEU A 13 1.98 3.75 -19.70
C LEU A 13 0.76 4.49 -19.13
N ARG A 14 -0.35 3.78 -18.88
CA ARG A 14 -1.52 4.38 -18.21
C ARG A 14 -1.21 4.79 -16.78
N MET A 15 -0.44 3.99 -16.04
CA MET A 15 -0.01 4.35 -14.68
C MET A 15 0.91 5.57 -14.68
N ALA A 16 1.88 5.64 -15.59
CA ALA A 16 2.78 6.80 -15.72
C ALA A 16 2.00 8.09 -16.03
N ALA A 17 1.03 8.03 -16.96
CA ALA A 17 0.17 9.16 -17.28
C ALA A 17 -0.66 9.65 -16.08
N LEU A 18 -1.22 8.72 -15.29
CA LEU A 18 -1.94 9.06 -14.06
C LEU A 18 -1.03 9.72 -13.01
N CYS A 19 0.22 9.26 -12.90
CA CYS A 19 1.20 9.89 -12.01
C CYS A 19 1.56 11.30 -12.46
N GLU A 20 1.72 11.54 -13.77
CA GLU A 20 1.98 12.87 -14.32
C GLU A 20 0.79 13.82 -14.14
N GLU A 21 -0.44 13.34 -14.33
CA GLU A 21 -1.67 14.09 -14.10
C GLU A 21 -1.81 14.47 -12.62
N MET A 22 -1.55 13.53 -11.71
CA MET A 22 -1.56 13.79 -10.28
C MET A 22 -0.47 14.80 -9.88
N ALA A 23 0.73 14.72 -10.47
CA ALA A 23 1.79 15.71 -10.26
C ALA A 23 1.44 17.09 -10.85
N ALA A 24 0.69 17.16 -11.95
CA ALA A 24 0.19 18.41 -12.51
C ALA A 24 -0.90 19.04 -11.61
N LEU A 25 -1.83 18.24 -11.10
CA LEU A 25 -2.85 18.70 -10.15
C LEU A 25 -2.23 19.23 -8.86
N LEU A 26 -1.21 18.56 -8.33
CA LEU A 26 -0.48 19.03 -7.14
C LEU A 26 0.25 20.35 -7.40
N ARG A 27 0.79 20.55 -8.60
CA ARG A 27 1.43 21.81 -9.02
C ARG A 27 0.43 22.93 -9.23
N ALA A 28 -0.72 22.66 -9.86
CA ALA A 28 -1.78 23.63 -10.06
C ALA A 28 -2.38 24.08 -8.73
N TRP A 29 -2.66 23.13 -7.84
CA TRP A 29 -3.10 23.41 -6.47
C TRP A 29 -2.07 24.24 -5.69
N ALA A 30 -0.77 23.96 -5.86
CA ALA A 30 0.29 24.77 -5.26
C ALA A 30 0.41 26.19 -5.85
N ALA A 31 -0.05 26.42 -7.08
CA ALA A 31 -0.05 27.73 -7.72
C ALA A 31 -1.26 28.59 -7.33
N GLU A 32 -2.41 27.97 -7.04
CA GLU A 32 -3.63 28.66 -6.61
C GLU A 32 -3.50 29.29 -5.20
N ASP A 33 -2.75 28.65 -4.29
CA ASP A 33 -2.51 29.17 -2.93
C ASP A 33 -1.52 30.36 -2.87
N ALA A 34 -0.81 30.67 -3.96
CA ALA A 34 0.11 31.82 -4.01
C ALA A 34 -0.61 33.17 -4.14
N VAL A 35 -1.94 33.17 -4.35
CA VAL A 35 -2.77 34.37 -4.53
C VAL A 35 -3.95 34.31 -3.56
N GLY A 36 -3.70 34.33 -2.25
CA GLY A 36 -4.81 34.43 -1.31
C GLY A 36 -4.51 34.36 0.19
N VAL A 37 -4.69 35.52 0.83
CA VAL A 37 -5.25 35.69 2.19
C VAL A 37 -4.27 35.75 3.37
N GLU A 38 -3.89 37.01 3.66
CA GLU A 38 -4.06 37.76 4.91
C GLU A 38 -4.16 37.02 6.26
N THR A 39 -3.30 37.51 7.17
CA THR A 39 -3.10 37.14 8.57
C THR A 39 -4.23 37.62 9.50
N GLY A 40 -4.62 36.77 10.47
CA GLY A 40 -5.42 37.15 11.66
C GLY A 40 -5.28 36.10 12.79
N PRO A 41 -5.39 36.48 14.08
CA PRO A 41 -4.48 35.97 15.12
C PRO A 41 -5.01 34.85 16.04
N ALA A 42 -4.07 34.39 16.86
CA ALA A 42 -4.06 33.28 17.80
C ALA A 42 -5.14 33.29 18.91
N HIS A 43 -5.54 32.09 19.33
CA HIS A 43 -6.07 31.83 20.65
C HIS A 43 -5.32 30.65 21.30
N ALA A 44 -4.81 30.94 22.49
CA ALA A 44 -4.22 30.01 23.44
C ALA A 44 -5.31 29.27 24.22
N GLU A 45 -5.10 27.99 24.53
CA GLU A 45 -5.61 27.37 25.76
C GLU A 45 -4.62 26.34 26.30
N GLU A 46 -4.45 26.40 27.63
CA GLU A 46 -3.61 25.57 28.49
C GLU A 46 -4.34 24.29 28.95
N GLY A 47 -3.55 23.26 29.28
CA GLY A 47 -3.77 22.44 30.47
C GLY A 47 -4.35 21.03 30.29
N GLY A 48 -3.58 20.00 30.72
CA GLY A 48 -4.13 18.68 31.04
C GLY A 48 -3.14 17.51 30.95
N GLU A 49 -2.38 17.29 32.01
CA GLU A 49 -1.34 16.27 32.21
C GLU A 49 -1.89 14.87 32.59
N ALA A 50 -1.35 13.79 31.99
CA ALA A 50 -1.28 12.45 32.61
C ALA A 50 -0.31 11.49 31.87
N ALA A 51 0.93 11.43 32.38
CA ALA A 51 1.80 10.27 32.61
C ALA A 51 2.01 9.15 31.53
N ARG A 52 3.21 9.25 30.91
CA ARG A 52 4.34 8.29 30.98
C ARG A 52 4.33 6.99 30.14
N ALA A 53 5.10 7.02 29.05
CA ALA A 53 6.02 5.95 28.68
C ALA A 53 7.29 6.59 28.10
N GLU A 54 8.45 6.15 28.57
CA GLU A 54 9.74 6.84 28.42
C GLU A 54 10.24 6.83 26.97
N ALA A 55 10.32 8.01 26.35
CA ALA A 55 11.07 8.25 25.13
C ALA A 55 12.43 8.81 25.53
N GLY A 56 13.50 8.07 25.20
CA GLY A 56 14.86 8.54 25.36
C GLY A 56 15.10 9.77 24.50
N GLU A 57 15.60 10.84 25.12
CA GLU A 57 16.07 12.04 24.44
C GLU A 57 17.17 11.67 23.44
N CYS A 58 16.86 11.77 22.14
CA CYS A 58 17.88 11.79 21.09
C CYS A 58 18.16 13.24 20.72
N LYS A 59 19.42 13.63 20.95
CA LYS A 59 19.97 14.94 20.58
C LYS A 59 19.76 15.20 19.09
N ASP A 60 19.35 16.42 18.76
CA ASP A 60 19.23 16.94 17.39
C ASP A 60 20.55 16.74 16.63
N GLY A 61 20.62 15.64 15.88
CA GLY A 61 21.63 15.40 14.87
C GLY A 61 21.15 16.03 13.57
N GLU A 62 21.89 17.01 13.09
CA GLU A 62 21.67 17.78 11.87
C GLU A 62 21.78 16.90 10.61
N GLY A 63 20.76 16.08 10.38
CA GLY A 63 20.47 15.45 9.10
C GLY A 63 19.46 16.30 8.35
N ALA A 64 19.76 16.68 7.12
CA ALA A 64 18.87 17.47 6.26
C ALA A 64 17.46 16.85 6.26
N ARG A 65 16.48 17.58 6.82
CA ARG A 65 15.10 17.10 6.92
C ARG A 65 14.57 16.74 5.52
N PRO A 66 13.80 15.64 5.37
CA PRO A 66 13.24 15.25 4.09
C PRO A 66 12.49 16.42 3.42
N PRO A 67 12.69 16.70 2.12
CA PRO A 67 12.08 17.83 1.41
C PRO A 67 10.54 17.88 1.51
N VAL A 68 9.90 16.72 1.62
CA VAL A 68 8.45 16.60 1.81
C VAL A 68 7.99 17.16 3.15
N LEU A 69 8.73 16.95 4.24
CA LEU A 69 8.34 17.46 5.56
C LEU A 69 8.41 18.99 5.59
N ALA A 70 9.47 19.57 5.01
CA ALA A 70 9.59 21.02 4.87
C ALA A 70 8.46 21.62 4.01
N LEU A 71 8.04 20.93 2.94
CA LEU A 71 6.91 21.35 2.11
C LEU A 71 5.59 21.34 2.90
N LEU A 72 5.35 20.30 3.72
CA LEU A 72 4.13 20.19 4.52
C LEU A 72 4.08 21.24 5.63
N GLU A 73 5.21 21.52 6.29
CA GLU A 73 5.32 22.59 7.29
C GLU A 73 5.05 23.97 6.67
N ALA A 74 5.58 24.24 5.47
CA ALA A 74 5.28 25.47 4.73
C ALA A 74 3.78 25.62 4.43
N LYS A 75 3.07 24.51 4.28
CA LYS A 75 1.60 24.44 4.13
C LYS A 75 0.84 24.43 5.45
N LYS A 76 1.51 24.66 6.59
CA LYS A 76 0.93 24.60 7.94
C LYS A 76 0.31 23.24 8.26
N VAL A 77 0.80 22.16 7.63
CA VAL A 77 0.39 20.79 7.90
C VAL A 77 1.42 20.14 8.84
N THR A 78 0.98 19.81 10.04
CA THR A 78 1.81 19.11 11.03
C THR A 78 1.73 17.60 10.84
N VAL A 79 2.86 16.97 10.54
CA VAL A 79 2.97 15.50 10.50
C VAL A 79 3.11 14.98 11.92
N LYS A 80 2.13 14.18 12.38
CA LYS A 80 2.14 13.63 13.74
C LYS A 80 3.15 12.50 13.91
N SER A 81 3.33 11.67 12.89
CA SER A 81 4.33 10.62 12.89
C SER A 81 4.70 10.21 11.47
N VAL A 82 5.96 9.84 11.32
CA VAL A 82 6.45 9.11 10.15
C VAL A 82 6.85 7.75 10.65
N ARG A 83 6.10 6.70 10.27
CA ARG A 83 6.43 5.34 10.68
C ARG A 83 7.36 4.70 9.67
N ALA A 84 8.40 4.04 10.17
CA ALA A 84 9.14 3.07 9.39
C ALA A 84 8.27 1.83 9.14
N LEU A 85 8.59 1.09 8.08
CA LEU A 85 8.00 -0.23 7.84
C LEU A 85 8.44 -1.20 8.94
N SER A 86 7.50 -1.97 9.48
CA SER A 86 7.84 -3.05 10.40
C SER A 86 8.44 -4.26 9.67
N GLU A 87 9.13 -5.14 10.40
CA GLU A 87 9.65 -6.40 9.85
C GLU A 87 8.54 -7.27 9.22
N GLU A 88 7.35 -7.29 9.83
CA GLU A 88 6.19 -8.00 9.29
C GLU A 88 5.78 -7.42 7.92
N GLU A 89 5.76 -6.09 7.80
CA GLU A 89 5.44 -5.39 6.56
C GLU A 89 6.49 -5.61 5.49
N GLN A 90 7.76 -5.62 5.88
CA GLN A 90 8.87 -5.95 5.01
C GLN A 90 8.69 -7.35 4.40
N GLY A 91 8.28 -8.33 5.21
CA GLY A 91 7.93 -9.68 4.75
C GLY A 91 6.74 -9.73 3.79
N LEU A 92 5.82 -8.76 3.87
CA LEU A 92 4.61 -8.69 3.04
C LEU A 92 4.82 -7.95 1.70
N ARG A 93 5.95 -7.26 1.51
CA ARG A 93 6.23 -6.48 0.28
C ARG A 93 6.15 -7.31 -0.99
N MET A 94 6.68 -8.53 -0.97
CA MET A 94 6.61 -9.43 -2.13
C MET A 94 5.16 -9.81 -2.47
N LEU A 95 4.34 -10.07 -1.46
CA LEU A 95 2.92 -10.38 -1.65
C LEU A 95 2.16 -9.18 -2.21
N ALA A 96 2.40 -7.98 -1.66
CA ALA A 96 1.84 -6.72 -2.15
C ALA A 96 2.20 -6.47 -3.62
N ARG A 97 3.47 -6.65 -3.97
CA ARG A 97 3.96 -6.57 -5.36
C ARG A 97 3.21 -7.52 -6.29
N MET A 98 3.10 -8.79 -5.92
CA MET A 98 2.42 -9.79 -6.75
C MET A 98 0.93 -9.48 -6.96
N ILE A 99 0.26 -8.93 -5.93
CA ILE A 99 -1.13 -8.49 -6.05
C ILE A 99 -1.21 -7.30 -7.02
N GLY A 100 -0.34 -6.30 -6.88
CA GLY A 100 -0.33 -5.10 -7.72
C GLY A 100 -0.07 -5.40 -9.19
N GLU A 101 1.01 -6.12 -9.50
CA GLU A 101 1.40 -6.45 -10.88
C GLU A 101 0.34 -7.27 -11.64
N ARG A 102 -0.46 -8.07 -10.92
CA ARG A 102 -1.41 -9.03 -11.50
C ARG A 102 -2.84 -8.79 -11.03
N PHE A 103 -3.15 -7.55 -10.66
CA PHE A 103 -4.41 -7.23 -9.99
C PHE A 103 -5.64 -7.66 -10.79
N HIS A 104 -5.62 -7.50 -12.11
CA HIS A 104 -6.70 -7.91 -12.99
C HIS A 104 -7.05 -9.41 -12.88
N HIS A 105 -6.06 -10.29 -12.65
CA HIS A 105 -6.28 -11.71 -12.40
C HIS A 105 -6.66 -12.01 -10.96
N VAL A 106 -6.07 -11.31 -9.99
CA VAL A 106 -6.16 -11.63 -8.56
C VAL A 106 -7.37 -10.98 -7.89
N ARG A 107 -7.94 -9.93 -8.49
CA ARG A 107 -9.09 -9.18 -7.96
C ARG A 107 -10.25 -10.07 -7.46
N PRO A 108 -10.70 -11.13 -8.16
CA PRO A 108 -11.76 -12.00 -7.66
C PRO A 108 -11.45 -12.65 -6.30
N LEU A 109 -10.18 -12.98 -6.04
CA LEU A 109 -9.72 -13.50 -4.76
C LEU A 109 -9.78 -12.40 -3.67
N ILE A 110 -9.26 -11.21 -3.96
CA ILE A 110 -9.25 -10.09 -3.02
C ILE A 110 -10.68 -9.70 -2.61
N ASP A 111 -11.59 -9.60 -3.58
CA ASP A 111 -12.99 -9.27 -3.32
C ASP A 111 -13.68 -10.32 -2.44
N LYS A 112 -13.38 -11.61 -2.68
CA LYS A 112 -13.89 -12.71 -1.84
C LYS A 112 -13.32 -12.67 -0.43
N ILE A 113 -12.04 -12.34 -0.28
CA ILE A 113 -11.38 -12.18 1.02
C ILE A 113 -12.02 -11.03 1.80
N LYS A 114 -12.17 -9.86 1.20
CA LYS A 114 -12.81 -8.69 1.84
C LYS A 114 -14.24 -9.01 2.28
N LYS A 115 -15.01 -9.70 1.42
CA LYS A 115 -16.37 -10.15 1.77
C LYS A 115 -16.37 -11.16 2.93
N ALA A 116 -15.39 -12.07 2.97
CA ALA A 116 -15.21 -13.03 4.05
C ALA A 116 -14.84 -12.35 5.38
N GLN A 117 -14.05 -11.26 5.34
CA GLN A 117 -13.72 -10.46 6.52
C GLN A 117 -14.97 -9.86 7.16
N SER A 118 -15.82 -9.20 6.35
CA SER A 118 -17.06 -8.59 6.85
C SER A 118 -18.08 -9.61 7.35
N SER A 119 -18.21 -10.74 6.64
CA SER A 119 -19.24 -11.75 6.96
C SER A 119 -18.78 -12.85 7.91
N ARG A 120 -17.49 -12.91 8.23
CA ARG A 120 -16.83 -13.99 9.00
C ARG A 120 -17.04 -15.38 8.38
N LYS A 121 -17.36 -15.46 7.09
CA LYS A 121 -17.58 -16.70 6.35
C LYS A 121 -16.31 -17.16 5.65
N SER A 122 -16.24 -18.46 5.35
CA SER A 122 -15.13 -19.02 4.58
C SER A 122 -15.03 -18.38 3.20
N VAL A 123 -13.79 -18.21 2.73
CA VAL A 123 -13.48 -17.81 1.36
C VAL A 123 -13.69 -19.01 0.46
N ILE A 124 -14.62 -18.91 -0.49
CA ILE A 124 -14.84 -19.94 -1.52
C ILE A 124 -14.85 -19.25 -2.87
N LEU A 125 -13.93 -19.68 -3.74
CA LEU A 125 -13.76 -19.16 -5.09
C LEU A 125 -13.69 -20.32 -6.07
N ASP A 126 -14.61 -20.32 -7.03
CA ASP A 126 -14.64 -21.27 -8.14
C ASP A 126 -13.80 -20.71 -9.30
N LEU A 127 -12.90 -21.53 -9.83
CA LEU A 127 -11.96 -21.18 -10.89
C LEU A 127 -12.18 -22.04 -12.15
N ALA A 128 -13.31 -22.73 -12.27
CA ALA A 128 -13.59 -23.59 -13.42
C ALA A 128 -13.55 -22.83 -14.76
N SER A 129 -14.04 -21.59 -14.79
CA SER A 129 -14.09 -20.71 -15.97
C SER A 129 -12.90 -19.75 -16.10
N ALA A 130 -11.95 -19.76 -15.14
CA ALA A 130 -10.80 -18.87 -15.17
C ALA A 130 -9.74 -19.34 -16.17
N SER A 131 -9.01 -18.39 -16.77
CA SER A 131 -7.88 -18.72 -17.64
C SER A 131 -6.75 -19.39 -16.86
N PRO A 132 -5.87 -20.18 -17.51
CA PRO A 132 -4.71 -20.79 -16.85
C PRO A 132 -3.82 -19.77 -16.13
N GLU A 133 -3.62 -18.59 -16.72
CA GLU A 133 -2.83 -17.49 -16.15
C GLU A 133 -3.49 -16.89 -14.90
N ALA A 134 -4.81 -16.74 -14.92
CA ALA A 134 -5.57 -16.28 -13.76
C ALA A 134 -5.52 -17.31 -12.62
N ILE A 135 -5.68 -18.59 -12.94
CA ILE A 135 -5.55 -19.68 -11.96
C ILE A 135 -4.15 -19.67 -11.33
N ALA A 136 -3.10 -19.56 -12.13
CA ALA A 136 -1.73 -19.50 -11.64
C ALA A 136 -1.51 -18.29 -10.72
N SER A 137 -1.93 -17.10 -11.16
CA SER A 137 -1.78 -15.86 -10.38
C SER A 137 -2.54 -15.91 -9.05
N ILE A 138 -3.81 -16.34 -9.08
CA ILE A 138 -4.67 -16.48 -7.89
C ILE A 138 -4.08 -17.49 -6.91
N THR A 139 -3.66 -18.66 -7.40
CA THR A 139 -3.14 -19.72 -6.52
C THR A 139 -1.78 -19.35 -5.93
N GLN A 140 -0.92 -18.65 -6.68
CA GLN A 140 0.37 -18.17 -6.17
C GLN A 140 0.17 -17.14 -5.05
N VAL A 141 -0.69 -16.14 -5.26
CA VAL A 141 -1.04 -15.14 -4.24
C VAL A 141 -1.67 -15.80 -3.01
N ALA A 142 -2.64 -16.70 -3.20
CA ALA A 142 -3.31 -17.37 -2.09
C ALA A 142 -2.35 -18.26 -1.28
N THR A 143 -1.40 -18.91 -1.94
CA THR A 143 -0.37 -19.73 -1.29
C THR A 143 0.55 -18.85 -0.44
N MET A 144 1.02 -17.73 -1.00
CA MET A 144 1.86 -16.79 -0.26
C MET A 144 1.12 -16.12 0.90
N ALA A 145 -0.14 -15.74 0.71
CA ALA A 145 -0.98 -15.22 1.78
C ALA A 145 -1.17 -16.24 2.92
N ASN A 146 -1.31 -17.53 2.59
CA ASN A 146 -1.37 -18.59 3.60
C ASN A 146 -0.03 -18.78 4.32
N MET A 147 1.11 -18.73 3.59
CA MET A 147 2.45 -18.81 4.19
C MET A 147 2.73 -17.63 5.12
N ALA A 148 2.24 -16.43 4.79
CA ALA A 148 2.33 -15.24 5.63
C ALA A 148 1.30 -15.21 6.78
N GLY A 149 0.54 -16.29 6.99
CA GLY A 149 -0.48 -16.39 8.05
C GLY A 149 -1.73 -15.53 7.83
N LEU A 150 -1.89 -14.92 6.64
CA LEU A 150 -3.01 -14.04 6.33
C LEU A 150 -4.26 -14.80 5.88
N LEU A 151 -4.11 -16.00 5.33
CA LEU A 151 -5.21 -16.77 4.76
C LEU A 151 -5.29 -18.16 5.41
N PRO A 152 -6.07 -18.35 6.49
CA PRO A 152 -6.06 -19.58 7.27
C PRO A 152 -6.72 -20.74 6.52
N ASN A 153 -6.25 -21.98 6.78
CA ASN A 153 -6.85 -23.21 6.24
C ASN A 153 -6.99 -23.23 4.72
N TYR A 154 -6.08 -22.58 3.99
CA TYR A 154 -6.10 -22.54 2.53
C TYR A 154 -5.96 -23.94 1.92
N ARG A 155 -6.84 -24.25 0.98
CA ARG A 155 -6.78 -25.46 0.14
C ARG A 155 -7.22 -25.12 -1.28
N TYR A 156 -6.44 -25.59 -2.24
CA TYR A 156 -6.80 -25.57 -3.65
C TYR A 156 -7.05 -26.98 -4.15
N ARG A 157 -8.27 -27.25 -4.64
CA ARG A 157 -8.62 -28.49 -5.33
C ARG A 157 -8.42 -28.29 -6.82
N ARG A 158 -7.56 -29.10 -7.42
CA ARG A 158 -7.28 -29.11 -8.86
C ARG A 158 -8.46 -29.69 -9.66
N SER A 159 -8.25 -29.91 -10.96
CA SER A 159 -9.21 -30.55 -11.87
C SER A 159 -9.86 -31.80 -11.25
N PRO A 160 -11.16 -32.06 -11.48
CA PRO A 160 -12.11 -31.29 -12.30
C PRO A 160 -12.78 -30.10 -11.59
N ILE A 161 -12.61 -29.98 -10.26
CA ILE A 161 -13.37 -29.03 -9.44
C ILE A 161 -12.81 -27.60 -9.51
N ARG A 162 -11.48 -27.45 -9.65
CA ARG A 162 -10.77 -26.15 -9.76
C ARG A 162 -11.30 -25.11 -8.76
N ARG A 163 -11.27 -25.43 -7.48
CA ARG A 163 -11.87 -24.60 -6.42
C ARG A 163 -10.87 -24.28 -5.34
N LEU A 164 -10.85 -23.01 -4.96
CA LEU A 164 -10.10 -22.49 -3.83
C LEU A 164 -11.05 -22.33 -2.63
N SER A 165 -10.60 -22.81 -1.47
CA SER A 165 -11.27 -22.63 -0.20
C SER A 165 -10.28 -22.20 0.88
N ALA A 166 -10.67 -21.27 1.73
CA ALA A 166 -9.93 -20.89 2.93
C ALA A 166 -10.89 -20.44 4.04
N GLY A 167 -10.40 -20.42 5.28
CA GLY A 167 -11.10 -19.83 6.41
C GLY A 167 -11.23 -18.30 6.27
N ALA A 168 -12.08 -17.70 7.10
CA ALA A 168 -12.22 -16.25 7.14
C ALA A 168 -10.93 -15.63 7.71
N PRO A 169 -10.27 -14.69 6.99
CA PRO A 169 -9.05 -14.06 7.47
C PRO A 169 -9.39 -12.93 8.45
N VAL A 170 -9.41 -13.25 9.75
CA VAL A 170 -9.90 -12.35 10.81
C VAL A 170 -8.81 -11.79 11.72
N SER A 171 -7.54 -12.14 11.48
CA SER A 171 -6.43 -11.55 12.22
C SER A 171 -6.31 -10.06 11.88
N PRO A 172 -5.92 -9.19 12.84
CA PRO A 172 -5.71 -7.77 12.57
C PRO A 172 -4.75 -7.52 11.40
N LEU A 173 -3.67 -8.32 11.33
CA LEU A 173 -2.70 -8.29 10.23
C LEU A 173 -3.37 -8.55 8.87
N ALA A 174 -4.20 -9.60 8.76
CA ALA A 174 -4.89 -9.91 7.52
C ALA A 174 -5.96 -8.88 7.16
N ILE A 175 -6.66 -8.33 8.16
CA ILE A 175 -7.64 -7.26 7.96
C ILE A 175 -6.93 -6.05 7.36
N ASN A 176 -5.91 -5.51 8.04
CA ASN A 176 -5.16 -4.34 7.59
C ASN A 176 -4.52 -4.56 6.20
N PHE A 177 -3.93 -5.74 6.00
CA PHE A 177 -3.32 -6.09 4.73
C PHE A 177 -4.31 -6.02 3.57
N PHE A 178 -5.44 -6.74 3.65
CA PHE A 178 -6.40 -6.83 2.56
C PHE A 178 -7.34 -5.62 2.42
N THR A 179 -7.45 -4.75 3.43
CA THR A 179 -8.28 -3.54 3.35
C THR A 179 -7.58 -2.36 2.69
N GLY A 180 -6.24 -2.31 2.67
CA GLY A 180 -5.53 -1.23 1.97
C GLY A 180 -4.01 -1.31 1.99
N GLN A 181 -3.41 -1.88 3.03
CA GLN A 181 -1.96 -1.85 3.23
C GLN A 181 -1.17 -2.57 2.10
N TRP A 182 -1.75 -3.58 1.43
CA TRP A 182 -1.12 -4.18 0.24
C TRP A 182 -0.91 -3.15 -0.89
N LEU A 183 -1.82 -2.19 -1.04
CA LEU A 183 -1.75 -1.16 -2.07
C LEU A 183 -0.70 -0.10 -1.71
N GLU A 184 -0.62 0.28 -0.43
CA GLU A 184 0.41 1.19 0.08
C GLU A 184 1.82 0.61 -0.16
N LEU A 185 2.03 -0.66 0.20
CA LEU A 185 3.29 -1.35 -0.02
C LEU A 185 3.61 -1.51 -1.52
N TYR A 186 2.60 -1.74 -2.36
CA TYR A 186 2.80 -1.79 -3.81
C TYR A 186 3.15 -0.42 -4.39
N ALA A 187 2.45 0.64 -3.98
CA ALA A 187 2.74 2.00 -4.43
C ALA A 187 4.15 2.42 -4.03
N LEU A 188 4.58 2.11 -2.80
CA LEU A 188 5.94 2.35 -2.34
C LEU A 188 6.96 1.61 -3.23
N HIS A 189 6.72 0.34 -3.54
CA HIS A 189 7.58 -0.42 -4.45
C HIS A 189 7.67 0.21 -5.84
N VAL A 190 6.56 0.69 -6.41
CA VAL A 190 6.55 1.37 -7.71
C VAL A 190 7.35 2.68 -7.64
N LEU A 191 7.20 3.45 -6.56
CA LEU A 191 7.94 4.70 -6.37
C LEU A 191 9.44 4.48 -6.24
N GLU A 192 9.86 3.46 -5.48
CA GLU A 192 11.26 3.05 -5.38
C GLU A 192 11.80 2.64 -6.76
N GLU A 193 11.08 1.80 -7.53
CA GLU A 193 11.52 1.41 -8.87
C GLU A 193 11.66 2.61 -9.83
N VAL A 194 10.74 3.58 -9.73
CA VAL A 194 10.79 4.80 -10.56
C VAL A 194 11.97 5.67 -10.15
N ALA A 195 12.19 5.85 -8.86
CA ALA A 195 13.27 6.67 -8.36
C ALA A 195 14.65 6.08 -8.70
N ASP A 196 14.82 4.76 -8.56
CA ASP A 196 16.02 4.03 -8.98
C ASP A 196 16.33 4.28 -10.46
N ARG A 197 15.30 4.22 -11.32
CA ARG A 197 15.46 4.46 -12.77
C ARG A 197 15.82 5.91 -13.09
N LEU A 198 15.37 6.85 -12.28
CA LEU A 198 15.69 8.28 -12.42
C LEU A 198 17.01 8.65 -11.74
N GLY A 199 17.68 7.71 -11.07
CA GLY A 199 18.90 7.96 -10.28
C GLY A 199 18.64 8.87 -9.07
N MET A 200 17.41 8.87 -8.55
CA MET A 200 17.04 9.62 -7.36
C MET A 200 17.30 8.76 -6.12
N ASP A 201 18.05 9.30 -5.17
CA ASP A 201 18.33 8.62 -3.91
C ASP A 201 17.11 8.71 -2.97
N VAL A 202 16.33 7.62 -2.90
CA VAL A 202 15.20 7.50 -1.97
C VAL A 202 15.73 6.99 -0.63
N GLN A 203 16.24 7.89 0.17
CA GLN A 203 16.56 7.56 1.55
C GLN A 203 15.25 7.28 2.30
N PRO A 204 15.09 6.11 2.95
CA PRO A 204 13.95 5.87 3.82
C PRO A 204 13.98 6.94 4.92
N VAL A 205 12.82 7.57 5.16
CA VAL A 205 12.70 8.51 6.26
C VAL A 205 12.81 7.69 7.55
N CYS A 206 14.00 7.67 8.15
CA CYS A 206 14.21 7.07 9.46
C CYS A 206 13.27 7.77 10.44
N GLY A 207 12.42 6.99 11.11
CA GLY A 207 11.43 7.50 12.05
C GLY A 207 12.09 8.37 13.13
N ALA A 208 11.48 9.52 13.38
CA ALA A 208 11.76 10.38 14.52
C ALA A 208 11.03 9.86 15.77
#